data_AF-A0A839V030-F1
#
_entry.id   AF-A0A839V030-F1
#
_cell.length_a   1.000
_cell.length_b   1.000
_cell.length_c   1.000
_cell.angle_alpha   90.00
_cell.angle_beta   90.00
_cell.angle_gamma   90.00
#
_symmetry.space_group_name_H-M   'P 1'
#
loop_
_entity.id
_entity.type
_entity.pdbx_description
1 polymer ?
#
loop_
_entity_poly.entity_id
_entity_poly.type
_entity_poly.pdbx_seq_one_letter_code
_entity_poly.pdbx_strand_id
1 'polypeptide(L)'
;MTDETLPAATTIPVVRLIDLSAESDDDRVVETVSGFASPDHANAFARAYVRDSLERCRTGDEAASEVLGAWRAFGEDAEVVDASGEVPDGAWHSTSEAATFAASPASPMERDWRALDPRGSAAGEGEGGHDPDVDGDDDDAVDEDMIPPTILVDLPPRRPH
;
A
#
# COMPACT_ATOMS: atom_id res chain seq x y z
N MET A 1 -17.69 23.81 -39.13
CA MET A 1 -16.75 22.68 -39.07
C MET A 1 -16.77 22.23 -37.64
N THR A 2 -17.33 21.06 -37.39
CA THR A 2 -17.38 20.44 -36.07
C THR A 2 -15.96 20.24 -35.59
N ASP A 3 -15.64 20.81 -34.43
CA ASP A 3 -14.46 20.47 -33.66
C ASP A 3 -14.67 19.03 -33.17
N GLU A 4 -14.22 18.08 -33.99
CA GLU A 4 -14.21 16.67 -33.64
C GLU A 4 -13.01 16.49 -32.69
N THR A 5 -13.23 16.88 -31.42
CA THR A 5 -12.37 16.47 -30.31
C THR A 5 -12.29 14.95 -30.37
N LEU A 6 -11.15 14.44 -30.85
CA LEU A 6 -10.81 13.03 -30.82
C LEU A 6 -11.02 12.55 -29.38
N PRO A 7 -11.71 11.42 -29.13
CA PRO A 7 -11.81 10.89 -27.79
C PRO A 7 -10.38 10.69 -27.28
N ALA A 8 -10.06 11.32 -26.15
CA ALA A 8 -8.79 11.11 -25.46
C ALA A 8 -8.58 9.59 -25.41
N ALA A 9 -7.48 9.11 -26.00
CA ALA A 9 -7.15 7.70 -25.92
C ALA A 9 -7.25 7.30 -24.45
N THR A 10 -8.09 6.31 -24.12
CA THR A 10 -8.29 5.87 -22.74
C THR A 10 -6.97 5.25 -22.26
N THR A 11 -6.07 6.12 -21.79
CA THR A 11 -4.85 5.69 -21.16
C THR A 11 -5.22 5.14 -19.80
N ILE A 12 -4.61 4.02 -19.46
CA ILE A 12 -4.71 3.49 -18.11
C ILE A 12 -4.03 4.52 -17.18
N PRO A 13 -4.71 4.98 -16.13
CA PRO A 13 -4.15 5.96 -15.21
C PRO A 13 -3.04 5.35 -14.36
N VAL A 14 -2.21 6.23 -13.82
CA VAL A 14 -1.21 5.95 -12.79
C VAL A 14 -1.65 6.60 -11.48
N VAL A 15 -1.13 6.11 -10.35
CA VAL A 15 -1.40 6.67 -9.03
C VAL A 15 -0.12 7.28 -8.48
N ARG A 16 -0.13 8.58 -8.21
CA ARG A 16 0.96 9.29 -7.53
C ARG A 16 0.69 9.25 -6.03
N LEU A 17 1.62 8.68 -5.28
CA LEU A 17 1.63 8.74 -3.83
C LEU A 17 2.30 10.04 -3.42
N ILE A 18 1.62 10.82 -2.57
CA ILE A 18 2.01 12.18 -2.23
C ILE A 18 2.23 12.27 -0.72
N ASP A 19 3.43 12.62 -0.29
CA ASP A 19 3.69 12.98 1.11
C ASP A 19 3.12 14.38 1.39
N LEU A 20 2.23 14.49 2.38
CA LEU A 20 1.60 15.76 2.74
C LEU A 20 2.48 16.64 3.64
N SER A 21 3.58 16.10 4.17
CA SER A 21 4.52 16.81 5.02
C SER A 21 5.63 17.53 4.24
N ALA A 22 5.79 17.19 2.96
CA ALA A 22 6.82 17.75 2.09
C ALA A 22 6.74 19.28 1.99
N GLU A 23 7.89 19.95 2.10
CA GLU A 23 7.98 21.41 2.10
C GLU A 23 7.78 22.03 0.70
N SER A 24 8.03 21.26 -0.36
CA SER A 24 8.00 21.69 -1.76
C SER A 24 7.23 20.70 -2.63
N ASP A 25 6.60 21.20 -3.70
CA ASP A 25 5.79 20.38 -4.60
C ASP A 25 6.64 19.36 -5.40
N ASP A 26 7.88 19.71 -5.73
CA ASP A 26 8.82 18.83 -6.45
C ASP A 26 9.19 17.56 -5.66
N ASP A 27 9.24 17.66 -4.33
CA ASP A 27 9.64 16.56 -3.44
C ASP A 27 8.43 15.79 -2.86
N ARG A 28 7.21 16.25 -3.13
CA ARG A 28 6.00 15.67 -2.51
C ARG A 28 5.66 14.29 -3.08
N VAL A 29 6.03 14.00 -4.33
CA VAL A 29 5.69 12.72 -4.96
C VAL A 29 6.71 11.68 -4.50
N VAL A 30 6.30 10.80 -3.60
CA VAL A 30 7.16 9.73 -3.08
C VAL A 30 7.26 8.56 -4.06
N GLU A 31 6.18 8.27 -4.78
CA GLU A 31 6.14 7.15 -5.73
C GLU A 31 5.07 7.38 -6.80
N THR A 32 5.30 6.84 -8.00
CA THR A 32 4.27 6.73 -9.04
C THR A 32 4.05 5.26 -9.39
N VAL A 33 2.86 4.75 -9.09
CA VAL A 33 2.45 3.38 -9.34
C VAL A 33 1.74 3.31 -10.69
N SER A 34 2.17 2.39 -11.56
CA SER A 34 1.56 2.14 -12.87
C SER A 34 1.25 0.65 -13.05
N GLY A 35 0.60 0.30 -14.16
CA GLY A 35 0.24 -1.09 -14.47
C GLY A 35 -1.14 -1.53 -13.98
N PHE A 36 -2.02 -0.58 -13.64
CA PHE A 36 -3.39 -0.90 -13.27
C PHE A 36 -4.16 -1.57 -14.42
N ALA A 37 -5.09 -2.47 -14.07
CA ALA A 37 -5.90 -3.17 -15.07
C ALA A 37 -7.01 -2.27 -15.67
N SER A 38 -7.45 -1.26 -14.93
CA SER A 38 -8.52 -0.34 -15.32
C SER A 38 -8.48 0.96 -14.50
N PRO A 39 -9.20 2.02 -14.92
CA PRO A 39 -9.39 3.22 -14.11
C PRO A 39 -10.04 2.94 -12.75
N ASP A 40 -11.05 2.06 -12.71
CA ASP A 40 -11.69 1.65 -11.45
C ASP A 40 -10.71 0.97 -10.49
N HIS A 41 -9.76 0.19 -11.01
CA HIS A 41 -8.72 -0.43 -10.20
C HIS A 41 -7.79 0.63 -9.59
N ALA A 42 -7.35 1.62 -10.37
CA ALA A 42 -6.54 2.73 -9.84
C ALA A 42 -7.29 3.54 -8.78
N ASN A 43 -8.57 3.83 -9.00
CA ASN A 43 -9.44 4.51 -8.03
C ASN A 43 -9.58 3.70 -6.73
N ALA A 44 -9.82 2.39 -6.83
CA ALA A 44 -9.93 1.52 -5.66
C ALA A 44 -8.61 1.45 -4.87
N PHE A 45 -7.47 1.37 -5.56
CA PHE A 45 -6.14 1.41 -4.95
C PHE A 45 -5.91 2.74 -4.20
N ALA A 46 -6.14 3.88 -4.87
CA ALA A 46 -5.93 5.20 -4.27
C ALA A 46 -6.80 5.40 -3.02
N ARG A 47 -8.07 4.98 -3.10
CA ARG A 47 -9.01 5.03 -1.97
C ARG A 47 -8.54 4.18 -0.79
N ALA A 48 -8.13 2.94 -1.04
CA ALA A 48 -7.62 2.04 0.01
C ALA A 48 -6.30 2.55 0.62
N TYR A 49 -5.42 3.14 -0.20
CA TYR A 49 -4.16 3.73 0.25
C TYR A 49 -4.38 4.88 1.22
N VAL A 50 -5.23 5.85 0.84
CA VAL A 50 -5.58 6.99 1.71
C VAL A 50 -6.29 6.51 2.98
N ARG A 51 -7.12 5.47 2.88
CA ARG A 51 -7.77 4.85 4.04
C ARG A 51 -6.73 4.30 5.02
N ASP A 52 -5.75 3.55 4.55
CA ASP A 52 -4.67 3.04 5.40
C ASP A 52 -3.79 4.15 5.98
N SER A 53 -3.46 5.17 5.18
CA SER A 53 -2.69 6.34 5.57
C SER A 53 -3.35 7.11 6.72
N LEU A 54 -4.66 7.42 6.60
CA LEU A 54 -5.44 8.04 7.68
C LEU A 54 -5.43 7.22 8.97
N GLU A 55 -5.57 5.90 8.86
CA GLU A 55 -5.60 5.02 10.03
C GLU A 55 -4.24 4.85 10.69
N ARG A 56 -3.12 5.04 9.96
CA ARG A 56 -1.78 5.15 10.56
C ARG A 56 -1.62 6.43 11.38
N CYS A 57 -2.33 7.50 11.02
CA CYS A 57 -2.33 8.77 11.76
C CYS A 57 -3.30 8.78 12.96
N ARG A 58 -4.22 7.82 13.06
CA ARG A 58 -5.18 7.75 14.16
C ARG A 58 -4.51 7.24 15.44
N THR A 59 -4.59 8.00 16.53
CA THR A 59 -4.13 7.55 17.84
C THR A 59 -5.30 7.47 18.84
N GLY A 60 -5.56 6.27 19.38
CA GLY A 60 -6.65 6.07 20.35
C GLY A 60 -8.03 6.54 19.86
N ASP A 61 -8.79 7.18 20.75
CA ASP A 61 -10.13 7.69 20.52
C ASP A 61 -10.14 9.20 20.15
N GLU A 62 -9.20 9.64 19.31
CA GLU A 62 -9.14 11.02 18.80
C GLU A 62 -10.38 11.43 18.00
N ALA A 63 -10.71 12.73 18.05
CA ALA A 63 -11.78 13.28 17.22
C ALA A 63 -11.40 13.26 15.74
N ALA A 64 -12.38 13.12 14.85
CA ALA A 64 -12.17 13.07 13.39
C ALA A 64 -11.33 14.24 12.85
N SER A 65 -11.49 15.44 13.41
CA SER A 65 -10.73 16.62 13.03
C SER A 65 -9.25 16.53 13.41
N GLU A 66 -8.93 15.86 14.52
CA GLU A 66 -7.55 15.65 14.97
C GLU A 66 -6.86 14.63 14.05
N VAL A 67 -7.55 13.54 13.71
CA VAL A 67 -7.06 12.55 12.74
C VAL A 67 -6.79 13.19 11.37
N LEU A 68 -7.71 14.02 10.87
CA LEU A 68 -7.48 14.77 9.62
C LEU A 68 -6.31 15.73 9.71
N GLY A 69 -6.16 16.42 10.85
CA GLY A 69 -5.05 17.34 11.09
C GLY A 69 -3.71 16.61 11.08
N ALA A 70 -3.63 15.47 11.78
CA ALA A 70 -2.46 14.61 11.80
C ALA A 70 -2.12 14.05 10.42
N TRP A 71 -3.13 13.56 9.68
CA TRP A 71 -2.94 13.07 8.32
C TRP A 71 -2.46 14.16 7.36
N ARG A 72 -2.97 15.39 7.47
CA ARG A 72 -2.46 16.52 6.67
C ARG A 72 -1.04 16.94 7.02
N ALA A 73 -0.60 16.67 8.25
CA ALA A 73 0.72 17.06 8.72
C ALA A 73 1.80 16.00 8.49
N PHE A 74 1.43 14.71 8.49
CA PHE A 74 2.37 13.58 8.50
C PHE A 74 1.95 12.40 7.63
N GLY A 75 0.76 12.45 7.05
CA GLY A 75 0.20 11.39 6.25
C GLY A 75 0.55 11.51 4.78
N GLU A 76 0.10 10.51 4.05
CA GLU A 76 0.29 10.41 2.60
C GLU A 76 -1.08 10.41 1.90
N ASP A 77 -1.16 11.09 0.76
CA ASP A 77 -2.30 11.10 -0.15
C ASP A 77 -2.02 10.26 -1.41
N ALA A 78 -3.06 10.00 -2.20
CA ALA A 78 -2.97 9.34 -3.49
C ALA A 78 -3.77 10.10 -4.55
N GLU A 79 -3.11 10.44 -5.66
CA GLU A 79 -3.69 11.16 -6.79
C GLU A 79 -3.71 10.26 -8.03
N VAL A 80 -4.89 10.09 -8.63
CA VAL A 80 -5.05 9.36 -9.89
C VAL A 80 -4.87 10.32 -11.05
N VAL A 81 -3.85 10.08 -11.88
CA VAL A 81 -3.54 10.89 -13.07
C VAL A 81 -3.36 10.02 -14.29
N ASP A 82 -3.49 10.61 -15.47
CA ASP A 82 -3.22 9.95 -16.73
C ASP A 82 -1.70 9.94 -17.05
N ALA A 83 -1.32 9.38 -18.19
CA ALA A 83 0.08 9.30 -18.61
C ALA A 83 0.73 10.67 -18.90
N SER A 84 -0.07 11.73 -19.09
CA SER A 84 0.37 13.11 -19.27
C SER A 84 0.43 13.89 -17.95
N GLY A 85 -0.01 13.28 -16.84
CA GLY A 85 -0.06 13.90 -15.52
C GLY A 85 -1.33 14.73 -15.29
N GLU A 86 -2.32 14.64 -16.17
CA GLU A 86 -3.62 15.30 -16.00
C GLU A 86 -4.59 14.40 -15.21
N VAL A 87 -5.52 15.00 -14.49
CA VAL A 87 -6.55 14.24 -13.76
C VAL A 87 -7.63 13.81 -14.76
N PRO A 88 -7.82 12.50 -15.00
CA PRO A 88 -8.86 12.03 -15.92
C PRO A 88 -10.26 12.25 -15.35
N ASP A 89 -11.26 12.36 -16.22
CA ASP A 89 -12.66 12.43 -15.81
C ASP A 89 -13.04 11.15 -15.02
N GLY A 90 -13.72 11.33 -13.88
CA GLY A 90 -14.07 10.24 -12.98
C GLY A 90 -12.91 9.72 -12.10
N ALA A 91 -11.75 10.40 -12.09
CA ALA A 91 -10.71 10.15 -11.12
C ALA A 91 -11.22 10.35 -9.69
N TRP A 92 -10.84 9.44 -8.80
CA TRP A 92 -11.11 9.60 -7.37
C TRP A 92 -10.15 10.62 -6.74
N HIS A 93 -10.68 11.40 -5.78
CA HIS A 93 -9.90 12.35 -4.99
C HIS A 93 -10.16 12.20 -3.50
N SER A 94 -9.09 12.21 -2.70
CA SER A 94 -9.13 12.09 -1.25
C SER A 94 -10.03 13.12 -0.57
N THR A 95 -10.04 14.36 -1.06
CA THR A 95 -10.89 15.44 -0.53
C THR A 95 -12.39 15.11 -0.54
N SER A 96 -12.83 14.17 -1.39
CA SER A 96 -14.22 13.73 -1.49
C SER A 96 -14.66 12.86 -0.30
N GLU A 97 -13.75 12.08 0.28
CA GLU A 97 -14.08 11.07 1.31
C GLU A 97 -13.25 11.18 2.60
N ALA A 98 -12.13 11.91 2.61
CA ALA A 98 -11.19 11.94 3.75
C ALA A 98 -11.87 12.30 5.07
N ALA A 99 -12.82 13.25 5.06
CA ALA A 99 -13.57 13.62 6.27
C ALA A 99 -14.47 12.49 6.78
N THR A 100 -15.12 11.76 5.87
CA THR A 100 -15.91 10.57 6.21
C THR A 100 -15.01 9.46 6.74
N PHE A 101 -13.83 9.29 6.14
CA PHE A 101 -12.86 8.31 6.60
C PHE A 101 -12.33 8.61 8.00
N ALA A 102 -11.98 9.86 8.30
CA ALA A 102 -11.53 10.23 9.62
C ALA A 102 -12.62 10.03 10.70
N ALA A 103 -13.89 10.17 10.34
CA ALA A 103 -15.01 9.99 11.26
C ALA A 103 -15.28 8.54 11.68
N SER A 104 -14.81 7.54 10.92
CA SER A 104 -15.02 6.13 11.22
C SER A 104 -13.74 5.32 11.03
N PRO A 105 -13.26 4.60 12.07
CA PRO A 105 -12.16 3.65 11.94
C PRO A 105 -12.39 2.68 10.77
N ALA A 106 -11.31 2.33 10.07
CA ALA A 106 -11.39 1.41 8.94
C ALA A 106 -11.13 -0.03 9.39
N SER A 107 -11.82 -0.98 8.76
CA SER A 107 -11.49 -2.40 8.88
C SER A 107 -10.18 -2.73 8.16
N PRO A 108 -9.52 -3.86 8.49
CA PRO A 108 -8.32 -4.31 7.78
C PRO A 108 -8.53 -4.45 6.27
N MET A 109 -9.71 -4.89 5.83
CA MET A 109 -10.02 -5.08 4.41
C MET A 109 -10.15 -3.76 3.66
N GLU A 110 -10.67 -2.70 4.29
CA GLU A 110 -10.75 -1.37 3.67
C GLU A 110 -9.37 -0.71 3.51
N ARG A 111 -8.37 -1.19 4.25
CA ARG A 111 -6.99 -0.68 4.24
C ARG A 111 -6.06 -1.51 3.36
N ASP A 112 -6.54 -2.64 2.83
CA ASP A 112 -5.70 -3.61 2.12
C ASP A 112 -5.41 -3.17 0.68
N TRP A 113 -4.68 -2.06 0.55
CA TRP A 113 -4.24 -1.54 -0.74
C TRP A 113 -3.21 -2.47 -1.42
N ARG A 114 -2.49 -3.30 -0.64
CA ARG A 114 -1.51 -4.26 -1.18
C ARG A 114 -2.16 -5.35 -2.02
N ALA A 115 -3.37 -5.79 -1.66
CA ALA A 115 -4.15 -6.69 -2.48
C ALA A 115 -4.57 -6.08 -3.83
N LEU A 116 -4.56 -4.74 -3.94
CA LEU A 116 -4.87 -3.96 -5.14
C LEU A 116 -3.60 -3.45 -5.84
N ASP A 117 -2.40 -3.79 -5.34
CA ASP A 117 -1.17 -3.28 -5.95
C ASP A 117 -0.87 -4.08 -7.23
N PRO A 118 -0.82 -3.42 -8.41
CA PRO A 118 -0.58 -4.10 -9.69
C PRO A 118 0.80 -4.79 -9.73
N ARG A 119 1.76 -4.34 -8.91
CA ARG A 119 3.12 -4.91 -8.83
C ARG A 119 3.13 -6.25 -8.10
N GLY A 120 2.15 -6.50 -7.22
CA GLY A 120 2.02 -7.75 -6.48
C GLY A 120 1.37 -8.88 -7.29
N SER A 121 0.53 -8.55 -8.27
CA SER A 121 -0.20 -9.54 -9.09
C SER A 121 0.63 -10.12 -10.24
N ALA A 122 1.79 -9.52 -10.57
CA ALA A 122 2.68 -9.98 -11.64
C ALA A 122 3.77 -10.99 -11.18
N ALA A 123 3.83 -11.33 -9.89
CA ALA A 123 4.82 -12.28 -9.34
C ALA A 123 4.36 -13.75 -9.40
N GLY A 124 3.55 -14.11 -10.40
CA GLY A 124 2.92 -15.43 -10.52
C GLY A 124 3.31 -16.26 -11.76
N GLU A 125 4.23 -15.78 -12.60
CA GLU A 125 4.63 -16.47 -13.84
C GLU A 125 6.16 -16.46 -14.02
N GLY A 126 6.87 -16.85 -12.96
CA GLY A 126 8.25 -17.30 -13.06
C GLY A 126 8.26 -18.75 -12.63
N GLU A 127 8.12 -19.65 -13.61
CA GLU A 127 8.31 -21.08 -13.43
C GLU A 127 9.64 -21.30 -12.69
N GLY A 128 9.55 -21.60 -11.39
CA GLY A 128 10.63 -22.21 -10.65
C GLY A 128 10.85 -23.58 -11.25
N GLY A 129 11.67 -23.65 -12.30
CA GLY A 129 12.33 -24.86 -12.74
C GLY A 129 13.25 -25.34 -11.62
N HIS A 130 12.67 -25.92 -10.59
CA HIS A 130 13.37 -26.79 -9.68
C HIS A 130 13.57 -28.09 -10.46
N ASP A 131 14.68 -28.19 -11.19
CA ASP A 131 15.21 -29.47 -11.66
C ASP A 131 15.38 -30.36 -10.41
N PRO A 132 14.58 -31.42 -10.23
CA PRO A 132 14.76 -32.34 -9.11
C PRO A 132 15.88 -33.37 -9.38
N ASP A 133 16.64 -33.24 -10.47
CA ASP A 133 17.69 -34.17 -10.87
C ASP A 133 19.09 -33.63 -10.55
N VAL A 134 19.36 -33.39 -9.27
CA VAL A 134 20.71 -33.62 -8.74
C VAL A 134 20.66 -34.94 -7.99
N ASP A 135 20.84 -36.01 -8.76
CA ASP A 135 21.20 -37.33 -8.26
C ASP A 135 22.33 -37.19 -7.23
N GLY A 136 22.10 -37.78 -6.07
CA GLY A 136 23.04 -37.76 -4.97
C GLY A 136 24.28 -38.61 -5.21
N ASP A 137 25.34 -38.26 -4.49
CA ASP A 137 26.29 -39.17 -3.83
C ASP A 137 27.31 -38.26 -3.11
N ASP A 138 27.31 -38.24 -1.78
CA ASP A 138 28.54 -38.40 -0.98
C ASP A 138 28.15 -38.41 0.51
N ASP A 139 28.21 -39.61 1.07
CA ASP A 139 28.30 -39.94 2.49
C ASP A 139 29.46 -39.15 3.13
N ASP A 140 29.21 -38.35 4.18
CA ASP A 140 30.16 -38.29 5.30
C ASP A 140 29.46 -37.89 6.60
N ALA A 141 29.48 -38.82 7.55
CA ALA A 141 28.90 -38.72 8.88
C ALA A 141 29.71 -37.77 9.78
N VAL A 142 29.05 -36.80 10.44
CA VAL A 142 29.58 -36.19 11.67
C VAL A 142 28.50 -35.96 12.73
N ASP A 143 28.51 -36.89 13.69
CA ASP A 143 28.36 -36.76 15.15
C ASP A 143 27.12 -36.07 15.78
N GLU A 144 26.39 -36.92 16.50
CA GLU A 144 25.18 -36.68 17.28
C GLU A 144 25.50 -36.12 18.68
N ASP A 145 26.10 -34.92 18.81
CA ASP A 145 26.32 -34.30 20.14
C ASP A 145 26.45 -32.75 20.15
N MET A 146 25.54 -32.03 19.49
CA MET A 146 25.45 -30.57 19.67
C MET A 146 24.02 -30.04 19.72
N ILE A 147 23.24 -30.53 20.69
CA ILE A 147 22.01 -29.87 21.14
C ILE A 147 22.35 -29.01 22.36
N PRO A 148 22.47 -27.67 22.27
CA PRO A 148 22.36 -26.84 23.47
C PRO A 148 20.90 -26.84 23.95
N PRO A 149 20.66 -26.94 25.28
CA PRO A 149 19.33 -27.12 25.82
C PRO A 149 18.45 -25.87 25.64
N THR A 150 17.18 -26.14 25.34
CA THR A 150 16.04 -25.22 25.42
C THR A 150 16.12 -24.31 26.65
N ILE A 151 16.32 -23.00 26.47
CA ILE A 151 16.05 -22.04 27.55
C ILE A 151 14.54 -21.84 27.63
N LEU A 152 14.01 -22.54 28.63
CA LEU A 152 12.77 -22.31 29.33
C LEU A 152 12.67 -20.83 29.81
N VAL A 153 11.53 -20.24 29.49
CA VAL A 153 10.96 -18.94 29.86
C VAL A 153 11.30 -18.45 31.28
N ASP A 154 11.71 -17.17 31.43
CA ASP A 154 11.52 -16.40 32.68
C ASP A 154 10.67 -15.16 32.40
N LEU A 155 9.41 -15.26 32.81
CA LEU A 155 8.39 -14.20 32.77
C LEU A 155 8.48 -13.43 34.10
N PRO A 156 8.62 -12.09 34.13
CA PRO A 156 8.73 -11.37 35.39
C PRO A 156 7.41 -11.47 36.20
N PRO A 157 7.49 -11.55 37.54
CA PRO A 157 6.30 -11.72 38.38
C PRO A 157 5.38 -10.50 38.30
N ARG A 158 4.08 -10.75 38.12
CA ARG A 158 3.02 -9.75 38.31
C ARG A 158 3.04 -9.27 39.76
N ARG A 159 3.24 -7.95 39.95
CA ARG A 159 3.10 -7.30 41.27
C ARG A 159 1.66 -7.45 41.77
N PRO A 160 1.44 -7.85 43.02
CA PRO A 160 0.14 -7.70 43.67
C PRO A 160 0.04 -6.34 44.40
N HIS A 161 -1.11 -5.70 44.17
CA HIS A 161 -1.75 -4.56 44.86
C HIS A 161 -1.02 -3.21 44.94
#